data_AF-A0A8H6X9U7-F1
#
_entry.id   AF-A0A8H6X9U7-F1
#
_cell.length_a   1.000
_cell.length_b   1.000
_cell.length_c   1.000
_cell.angle_alpha   90.00
_cell.angle_beta   90.00
_cell.angle_gamma   90.00
#
_symmetry.space_group_name_H-M   'P 1'
#
loop_
_entity.id
_entity.type
_entity.pdbx_description
1 polymer ?
#
loop_
_entity_poly.entity_id
_entity_poly.type
_entity_poly.pdbx_seq_one_letter_code
_entity_poly.pdbx_strand_id
1 'polypeptide(L)'
;MRLRATLEHEDAVTTLLAHPSPKGYLLVSGSADKTLRTWDARTGTLLRKHVGHQGAVLGGSLGLQGSVVISAGDDGACLVFTTEATEE
;
A
#
# COMPACT_ATOMS: atom_id res chain seq x y z
N MET A 1 -10.07 18.80 -13.97
CA MET A 1 -9.37 17.60 -13.44
C MET A 1 -9.51 16.47 -14.44
N ARG A 2 -8.47 15.64 -14.64
CA ARG A 2 -8.50 14.48 -15.56
C ARG A 2 -8.09 13.22 -14.78
N LEU A 3 -8.89 12.16 -14.86
CA LEU A 3 -8.54 10.82 -14.36
C LEU A 3 -7.34 10.28 -15.17
N ARG A 4 -6.28 9.82 -14.48
CA ARG A 4 -5.06 9.29 -15.12
C ARG A 4 -4.92 7.77 -15.00
N ALA A 5 -5.35 7.18 -13.90
CA ALA A 5 -5.29 5.73 -13.66
C ALA A 5 -6.37 5.31 -12.65
N THR A 6 -6.77 4.04 -12.73
CA THR A 6 -7.64 3.37 -11.76
C THR A 6 -6.83 2.30 -11.05
N LEU A 7 -6.88 2.26 -9.72
CA LEU A 7 -6.16 1.29 -8.90
C LEU A 7 -7.18 0.34 -8.28
N GLU A 8 -7.16 -0.91 -8.70
CA GLU A 8 -8.22 -1.86 -8.38
C GLU A 8 -7.87 -2.71 -7.15
N HIS A 9 -8.89 -2.89 -6.31
CA HIS A 9 -8.95 -3.84 -5.22
C HIS A 9 -10.22 -4.69 -5.38
N GLU A 10 -10.23 -5.86 -4.75
CA GLU A 10 -11.36 -6.79 -4.84
C GLU A 10 -12.48 -6.47 -3.84
N ASP A 11 -12.22 -5.53 -2.92
CA ASP A 11 -13.16 -5.03 -1.92
C ASP A 11 -12.85 -3.57 -1.58
N ALA A 12 -13.64 -2.98 -0.68
CA ALA A 12 -13.54 -1.60 -0.23
C ALA A 12 -12.10 -1.21 0.13
N VAL A 13 -11.65 -0.09 -0.43
CA VAL A 13 -10.36 0.52 -0.06
C VAL A 13 -10.57 1.30 1.22
N THR A 14 -9.88 0.89 2.29
CA THR A 14 -10.06 1.41 3.64
C THR A 14 -9.02 2.47 4.00
N THR A 15 -7.85 2.42 3.36
CA THR A 15 -6.76 3.37 3.63
C THR A 15 -5.94 3.67 2.38
N LEU A 16 -5.37 4.87 2.33
CA LEU A 16 -4.52 5.35 1.26
C LEU A 16 -3.40 6.22 1.84
N LEU A 17 -2.17 5.86 1.51
CA LEU A 17 -0.95 6.52 1.97
C LEU A 17 -0.14 6.93 0.74
N ALA A 18 0.29 8.18 0.70
CA ALA A 18 1.15 8.69 -0.37
C ALA A 18 2.52 9.04 0.21
N HIS A 19 3.57 8.52 -0.42
CA HIS A 19 4.94 8.94 -0.13
C HIS A 19 5.51 9.71 -1.32
N PRO A 20 5.64 11.05 -1.20
CA PRO A 20 6.37 11.83 -2.18
C PRO A 20 7.86 11.55 -2.02
N SER A 21 8.41 10.64 -2.82
CA SER A 21 9.86 10.43 -2.87
C SER A 21 10.47 11.14 -4.09
N PRO A 22 11.73 11.61 -4.00
CA PRO A 22 12.43 12.21 -5.14
C PRO A 22 12.69 11.22 -6.28
N LYS A 23 12.68 9.90 -6.01
CA LYS A 23 12.89 8.84 -7.02
C LYS A 23 11.57 8.38 -7.68
N GLY A 24 10.41 8.70 -7.09
CA GLY A 24 9.10 8.32 -7.59
C GLY A 24 7.97 8.58 -6.60
N TYR A 25 6.75 8.77 -7.09
CA TYR A 25 5.58 8.85 -6.23
C TYR A 25 5.08 7.44 -5.93
N LEU A 26 5.30 6.99 -4.70
CA LEU A 26 4.73 5.74 -4.22
C LEU A 26 3.36 6.02 -3.61
N LEU A 27 2.39 5.21 -4.00
CA LEU A 27 1.08 5.16 -3.36
C LEU A 27 0.91 3.78 -2.74
N VAL A 28 0.41 3.73 -1.52
CA VAL A 28 0.03 2.47 -0.85
C VAL A 28 -1.45 2.55 -0.54
N SER A 29 -2.19 1.52 -0.95
CA SER A 29 -3.61 1.36 -0.60
C SER A 29 -3.79 0.09 0.23
N GLY A 30 -4.65 0.15 1.23
CA GLY A 30 -5.10 -1.02 1.99
C GLY A 30 -6.59 -1.23 1.78
N SER A 31 -7.02 -2.49 1.80
CA SER A 31 -8.39 -2.86 1.48
C SER A 31 -8.94 -3.95 2.41
N ALA A 32 -10.26 -4.02 2.46
CA ALA A 32 -11.00 -5.14 3.05
C ALA A 32 -10.73 -6.47 2.32
N ASP A 33 -10.12 -6.45 1.12
CA ASP A 33 -9.63 -7.63 0.40
C ASP A 33 -8.43 -8.33 1.08
N LYS A 34 -8.06 -7.86 2.28
CA LYS A 34 -6.98 -8.36 3.14
C LYS A 34 -5.58 -8.09 2.60
N THR A 35 -5.45 -7.16 1.66
CA THR A 35 -4.19 -6.87 1.00
C THR A 35 -3.85 -5.40 1.11
N LEU A 36 -2.55 -5.12 1.17
CA LEU A 36 -2.02 -3.80 0.84
C LEU A 36 -1.38 -3.87 -0.54
N ARG A 37 -1.53 -2.82 -1.33
CA ARG A 37 -0.96 -2.72 -2.67
C ARG A 37 -0.15 -1.44 -2.77
N THR A 38 1.08 -1.55 -3.27
CA THR A 38 1.97 -0.43 -3.56
C THR A 38 1.98 -0.18 -5.06
N TRP A 39 1.87 1.08 -5.46
CA TRP A 39 1.72 1.52 -6.84
C TRP A 39 2.69 2.66 -7.17
N ASP A 40 3.10 2.76 -8.44
CA ASP A 40 3.68 4.01 -8.96
C ASP A 40 2.52 4.95 -9.30
N ALA A 41 2.40 6.07 -8.61
CA ALA A 41 1.29 6.99 -8.79
C ALA A 41 1.32 7.75 -10.13
N ARG A 42 2.46 7.77 -10.84
CA ARG A 42 2.59 8.43 -12.15
C ARG A 42 1.99 7.59 -13.27
N THR A 43 2.19 6.27 -13.20
CA THR A 43 1.74 5.32 -14.21
C THR A 43 0.48 4.57 -13.81
N GLY A 44 0.18 4.49 -12.51
CA GLY A 44 -0.86 3.63 -11.94
C GLY A 44 -0.48 2.15 -11.92
N THR A 45 0.80 1.82 -12.12
CA THR A 45 1.26 0.43 -12.16
C THR A 45 1.35 -0.14 -10.75
N LEU A 46 0.80 -1.34 -10.56
CA LEU A 46 0.99 -2.11 -9.33
C LEU A 46 2.45 -2.56 -9.23
N LEU A 47 3.16 -2.09 -8.21
CA LEU A 47 4.55 -2.46 -7.95
C LEU A 47 4.64 -3.71 -7.07
N ARG A 48 3.80 -3.78 -6.04
CA ARG A 48 3.85 -4.88 -5.07
C ARG A 48 2.49 -5.11 -4.42
N LYS A 49 2.11 -6.38 -4.26
CA LYS A 49 0.97 -6.80 -3.44
C LYS A 49 1.52 -7.41 -2.15
N HIS A 50 1.15 -6.82 -1.03
CA HIS A 50 1.48 -7.26 0.32
C HIS A 50 0.33 -8.12 0.84
N VAL A 51 0.62 -9.39 1.02
CA VAL A 51 -0.33 -10.40 1.50
C VAL A 51 0.16 -10.90 2.86
N GLY A 52 -0.76 -11.16 3.77
CA GLY A 52 -0.45 -11.70 5.09
C GLY A 52 -1.60 -11.54 6.08
N HIS A 53 -2.37 -10.46 5.96
CA HIS A 53 -3.53 -10.26 6.79
C HIS A 53 -4.58 -11.35 6.56
N GLN A 54 -5.15 -11.84 7.66
CA GLN A 54 -6.24 -12.81 7.66
C GLN A 54 -7.62 -12.12 7.70
N GLY A 55 -7.63 -10.82 8.00
CA GLY A 55 -8.81 -9.96 8.06
C GLY A 55 -8.67 -8.69 7.21
N ALA A 56 -9.69 -7.84 7.25
CA ALA A 56 -9.69 -6.57 6.53
C ALA A 56 -8.54 -5.67 7.03
N VAL A 57 -7.87 -4.99 6.11
CA VAL A 57 -6.94 -3.92 6.50
C VAL A 57 -7.78 -2.74 6.97
N LEU A 58 -7.55 -2.26 8.18
CA LEU A 58 -8.30 -1.16 8.79
C LEU A 58 -7.55 0.17 8.68
N GLY A 59 -6.23 0.11 8.55
CA GLY A 59 -5.40 1.30 8.47
C GLY A 59 -3.95 0.98 8.13
N GLY A 60 -3.17 2.05 7.96
CA GLY A 60 -1.73 1.92 7.77
C GLY A 60 -1.02 3.24 7.98
N SER A 61 0.31 3.17 8.06
CA SER A 61 1.19 4.31 8.20
C SER A 61 2.50 4.05 7.45
N LEU A 62 3.14 5.13 6.99
CA LEU A 62 4.47 5.08 6.38
C LEU A 62 5.51 5.49 7.42
N GLY A 63 6.55 4.68 7.57
CA GLY A 63 7.67 4.91 8.46
C GLY A 63 8.99 5.11 7.70
N LEU A 64 10.00 5.62 8.40
CA LEU A 64 11.40 5.66 7.94
C LEU A 64 11.58 6.26 6.54
N GLN A 65 11.05 7.46 6.31
CA GLN A 65 11.10 8.14 5.00
C GLN A 65 10.51 7.29 3.85
N GLY A 66 9.44 6.55 4.16
CA GLY A 66 8.71 5.74 3.20
C GLY A 66 9.38 4.42 2.84
N SER A 67 10.46 4.01 3.53
CA SER A 67 11.10 2.69 3.35
C SER A 67 10.28 1.54 3.97
N VAL A 68 9.37 1.86 4.89
CA VAL A 68 8.53 0.88 5.58
C VAL A 68 7.06 1.29 5.55
N VAL A 69 6.19 0.31 5.30
CA VAL A 69 4.74 0.41 5.51
C VAL A 69 4.37 -0.40 6.74
N ILE A 70 3.60 0.19 7.63
CA ILE A 70 2.95 -0.51 8.74
C ILE A 70 1.46 -0.55 8.42
N SER A 71 0.83 -1.69 8.64
CA SER A 71 -0.60 -1.91 8.41
C SER A 71 -1.23 -2.48 9.67
N ALA A 72 -2.50 -2.15 9.89
CA ALA A 72 -3.30 -2.65 11.00
C ALA A 72 -4.50 -3.41 10.43
N GLY A 73 -4.69 -4.66 10.85
CA GLY A 73 -5.77 -5.53 10.39
C GLY A 73 -6.79 -5.85 11.47
N ASP A 74 -7.99 -6.22 11.02
CA ASP A 74 -9.07 -6.77 11.86
C ASP A 74 -8.76 -8.17 12.41
N ASP A 75 -7.66 -8.77 11.97
CA ASP A 75 -7.11 -10.03 12.50
C ASP A 75 -6.32 -9.86 13.81
N GLY A 76 -6.28 -8.64 14.37
CA GLY A 76 -5.54 -8.34 15.58
C GLY A 76 -4.03 -8.28 15.38
N ALA A 77 -3.56 -8.26 14.11
CA ALA A 77 -2.16 -8.14 13.78
C ALA A 77 -1.85 -6.79 13.13
N CYS A 78 -0.66 -6.27 13.43
CA CYS A 78 -0.03 -5.25 12.60
C CYS A 78 1.07 -5.90 11.76
N LEU A 79 1.06 -5.67 10.45
CA LEU A 79 2.11 -6.18 9.57
C LEU A 79 3.00 -5.03 9.11
N VAL A 80 4.30 -5.32 9.06
CA VAL A 80 5.36 -4.39 8.65
C VAL A 80 5.97 -4.89 7.36
N PHE A 81 5.92 -4.06 6.31
CA PHE A 81 6.43 -4.37 4.99
C PHE A 81 7.52 -3.39 4.58
N THR A 82 8.54 -3.87 3.87
CA THR A 82 9.53 -3.01 3.24
C THR A 82 9.04 -2.56 1.86
N THR A 83 9.14 -1.26 1.57
CA THR A 83 8.80 -0.70 0.26
C THR A 83 9.97 -0.81 -0.72
N GLU A 84 11.20 -0.91 -0.22
CA GLU A 84 12.36 -1.16 -1.05
C GLU A 84 12.33 -2.62 -1.52
N ALA A 85 12.60 -2.83 -2.81
CA ALA A 85 13.01 -4.15 -3.25
C ALA A 85 14.39 -4.38 -2.65
N THR A 86 14.49 -5.30 -1.69
CA THR A 86 15.77 -5.95 -1.46
C THR A 86 16.13 -6.60 -2.79
N GLU A 87 17.03 -5.95 -3.54
CA GLU A 87 17.80 -6.62 -4.57
C GLU A 87 18.59 -7.71 -3.83
N GLU A 88 18.11 -8.94 -3.91
CA GLU A 88 18.93 -10.12 -3.63
C GLU A 88 19.90 -10.34 -4.79
#